data_AF-C7BTY2-F1
#
_entry.id   AF-C7BTY2-F1
#
_cell.length_a   1.000
_cell.length_b   1.000
_cell.length_c   1.000
_cell.angle_alpha   90.00
_cell.angle_beta   90.00
_cell.angle_gamma   90.00
#
_symmetry.space_group_name_H-M   'P 1'
#
loop_
_entity.id
_entity.type
_entity.pdbx_description
1 polymer ?
#
loop_
_entity_poly.entity_id
_entity_poly.type
_entity_poly.pdbx_seq_one_letter_code
_entity_poly.pdbx_strand_id
1 'polypeptide(L)'
;MKKNVTEIKMGADSGGKQAIERLVSAYGFKSRQALSDHLGVSKSTMANRYLRDSFPADWVIQCNLETNASLLWLSTGQGEMFPDGEKKRESLENIITPTIQRVKLVGGKLNADNPVTLDNQLIAKEIKKPLIIDNNDTWYLLDTAEPDVQDGLWLIDIEGMHSIKKITKIPVGKIRVYDNDVTFDCAIDEINFIGRVYLMISRY
;
A
#
# COMPACT_ATOMS: atom_id res chain seq x y z
N MET A 1 -33.06 19.40 24.22
CA MET A 1 -32.95 18.44 23.11
C MET A 1 -32.23 17.20 23.63
N LYS A 2 -32.90 16.05 23.75
CA LYS A 2 -32.22 14.80 24.14
C LYS A 2 -31.37 14.35 22.95
N LYS A 3 -30.05 14.18 23.15
CA LYS A 3 -29.20 13.45 22.18
C LYS A 3 -29.80 12.04 22.07
N ASN A 4 -30.31 11.68 20.90
CA ASN A 4 -30.57 10.28 20.57
C ASN A 4 -29.21 9.59 20.48
N VAL A 5 -28.70 9.16 21.63
CA VAL A 5 -27.62 8.18 21.67
C VAL A 5 -28.26 6.89 21.17
N THR A 6 -27.81 6.39 20.02
CA THR A 6 -28.22 5.08 19.55
C THR A 6 -27.83 4.05 20.61
N GLU A 7 -28.82 3.51 21.32
CA GLU A 7 -28.58 2.50 22.35
C GLU A 7 -28.29 1.17 21.65
N ILE A 8 -27.02 0.78 21.65
CA ILE A 8 -26.58 -0.44 20.99
C ILE A 8 -26.72 -1.62 21.96
N LYS A 9 -27.68 -2.52 21.68
CA LYS A 9 -27.87 -3.76 22.43
C LYS A 9 -26.88 -4.84 21.97
N MET A 10 -25.64 -4.74 22.43
CA MET A 10 -24.58 -5.74 22.23
C MET A 10 -24.19 -6.33 23.59
N GLY A 11 -24.25 -7.65 23.72
CA GLY A 11 -23.96 -8.31 24.99
C GLY A 11 -23.63 -9.79 24.83
N ALA A 12 -23.25 -10.42 25.94
CA ALA A 12 -22.94 -11.85 26.00
C ALA A 12 -24.15 -12.73 25.67
N ASP A 13 -25.35 -12.19 25.77
CA ASP A 13 -26.63 -12.88 25.60
C ASP A 13 -27.69 -12.03 24.87
N SER A 14 -27.26 -11.01 24.13
CA SER A 14 -28.18 -10.15 23.37
C SER A 14 -27.61 -9.67 22.04
N GLY A 15 -28.44 -9.67 21.00
CA GLY A 15 -28.16 -9.02 19.71
C GLY A 15 -27.40 -9.90 18.70
N GLY A 16 -26.99 -11.11 19.10
CA GLY A 16 -26.24 -12.04 18.27
C GLY A 16 -27.00 -12.60 17.08
N LYS A 17 -28.27 -12.99 17.24
CA LYS A 17 -29.09 -13.57 16.17
C LYS A 17 -29.24 -12.62 15.00
N GLN A 18 -29.66 -11.38 15.28
CA GLN A 18 -29.84 -10.37 14.24
C GLN A 18 -28.52 -9.97 13.58
N ALA A 19 -27.43 -9.90 14.36
CA ALA A 19 -26.10 -9.69 13.80
C ALA A 19 -25.72 -10.81 12.83
N ILE A 20 -25.94 -12.08 13.20
CA ILE A 20 -25.65 -13.24 12.34
C ILE A 20 -26.46 -13.21 11.04
N GLU A 21 -27.75 -12.86 11.08
CA GLU A 21 -28.55 -12.73 9.84
C GLU A 21 -28.04 -11.60 8.93
N ARG A 22 -27.55 -10.50 9.52
CA ARG A 22 -26.90 -9.41 8.77
C ARG A 22 -25.57 -9.84 8.17
N LEU A 23 -24.76 -10.65 8.87
CA LEU A 23 -23.54 -11.24 8.32
C LEU A 23 -23.87 -12.11 7.09
N VAL A 24 -24.87 -12.99 7.19
CA VAL A 24 -25.33 -13.83 6.06
C VAL A 24 -25.69 -12.95 4.86
N SER A 25 -26.40 -11.84 5.10
CA SER A 25 -26.82 -10.90 4.06
C SER A 25 -25.65 -10.12 3.46
N ALA A 26 -24.73 -9.61 4.27
CA ALA A 26 -23.56 -8.84 3.83
C ALA A 26 -22.62 -9.65 2.94
N TYR A 27 -22.47 -10.96 3.21
CA TYR A 27 -21.73 -11.87 2.35
C TYR A 27 -22.51 -12.37 1.13
N GLY A 28 -23.80 -12.06 1.00
CA GLY A 28 -24.67 -12.61 -0.05
C GLY A 28 -24.95 -14.12 0.09
N PHE A 29 -24.79 -14.68 1.29
CA PHE A 29 -25.05 -16.08 1.56
C PHE A 29 -26.56 -16.36 1.70
N LYS A 30 -26.97 -17.60 1.37
CA LYS A 30 -28.35 -18.06 1.54
C LYS A 30 -28.61 -18.79 2.86
N SER A 31 -27.56 -19.10 3.62
CA SER A 31 -27.70 -19.87 4.85
C SER A 31 -26.59 -19.56 5.87
N ARG A 32 -26.90 -19.77 7.15
CA ARG A 32 -25.93 -19.74 8.25
C ARG A 32 -24.86 -20.83 8.13
N GLN A 33 -25.14 -21.90 7.38
CA GLN A 33 -24.14 -22.94 7.10
C GLN A 33 -23.01 -22.38 6.23
N ALA A 34 -23.36 -21.70 5.14
CA ALA A 34 -22.36 -21.08 4.26
C ALA A 34 -21.51 -20.03 5.01
N LEU A 35 -22.13 -19.27 5.92
CA LEU A 35 -21.39 -18.37 6.80
C LEU A 35 -20.43 -19.14 7.75
N SER A 36 -20.88 -20.24 8.35
CA SER A 36 -20.05 -21.09 9.22
C SER A 36 -18.83 -21.63 8.47
N ASP A 37 -19.03 -22.07 7.22
CA ASP A 37 -17.98 -22.61 6.37
C ASP A 37 -16.97 -21.51 5.99
N HIS A 38 -17.45 -20.31 5.64
CA HIS A 38 -16.62 -19.14 5.34
C HIS A 38 -15.78 -18.68 6.54
N LEU A 39 -16.38 -18.64 7.73
CA LEU A 39 -15.69 -18.25 8.96
C LEU A 39 -14.76 -19.34 9.52
N GLY A 40 -14.76 -20.55 8.96
CA GLY A 40 -13.97 -21.68 9.44
C GLY A 40 -14.40 -22.20 10.81
N VAL A 41 -15.67 -22.01 11.19
CA VAL A 41 -16.22 -22.45 12.50
C VAL A 41 -17.15 -23.65 12.34
N SER A 42 -17.26 -24.47 13.40
CA SER A 42 -18.16 -25.63 13.38
C SER A 42 -19.63 -25.22 13.44
N LYS A 43 -20.52 -26.09 12.93
CA LYS A 43 -21.97 -25.93 13.05
C LYS A 43 -22.43 -25.78 14.50
N SER A 44 -21.79 -26.51 15.43
CA SER A 44 -22.08 -26.43 16.86
C SER A 44 -21.70 -25.06 17.44
N THR A 45 -20.60 -24.46 17.00
CA THR A 45 -20.18 -23.11 17.41
C THR A 45 -21.17 -22.06 16.94
N MET A 46 -21.56 -22.11 15.66
CA MET A 46 -22.59 -21.23 15.09
C MET A 46 -23.93 -21.38 15.82
N ALA A 47 -24.39 -22.63 16.01
CA ALA A 47 -25.66 -22.91 16.70
C ALA A 47 -25.64 -22.44 18.16
N ASN A 48 -24.57 -22.71 18.91
CA ASN A 48 -24.44 -22.29 20.30
C ASN A 48 -24.46 -20.76 20.44
N ARG A 49 -23.72 -20.06 19.58
CA ARG A 49 -23.65 -18.60 19.60
C ARG A 49 -25.00 -17.97 19.22
N TYR A 50 -25.68 -18.54 18.22
CA TYR A 50 -27.02 -18.14 17.82
C TYR A 50 -28.06 -18.39 18.93
N LEU A 51 -28.02 -19.56 19.58
CA LEU A 51 -28.95 -19.91 20.67
C LEU A 51 -28.80 -18.99 21.87
N ARG A 52 -27.55 -18.69 22.27
CA ARG A 52 -27.24 -17.77 23.36
C ARG A 52 -27.52 -16.32 23.04
N ASP A 53 -27.80 -15.99 21.77
CA ASP A 53 -27.93 -14.62 21.28
C ASP A 53 -26.67 -13.76 21.58
N SER A 54 -25.51 -14.41 21.73
CA SER A 54 -24.23 -13.74 22.02
C SER A 54 -23.77 -12.93 20.82
N PHE A 55 -23.48 -11.64 21.03
CA PHE A 55 -23.04 -10.76 19.95
C PHE A 55 -21.67 -11.20 19.37
N PRO A 56 -21.57 -11.48 18.05
CA PRO A 56 -20.35 -12.00 17.42
C PRO A 56 -19.44 -10.85 16.96
N ALA A 57 -18.83 -10.12 17.90
CA ALA A 57 -17.99 -8.95 17.56
C ALA A 57 -16.82 -9.30 16.62
N ASP A 58 -16.19 -10.46 16.83
CA ASP A 58 -15.16 -11.05 15.97
C ASP A 58 -15.64 -11.20 14.52
N TRP A 59 -16.80 -11.82 14.30
CA TRP A 59 -17.34 -12.04 12.95
C TRP A 59 -17.85 -10.75 12.30
N VAL A 60 -18.35 -9.81 13.10
CA VAL A 60 -18.76 -8.48 12.63
C VAL A 60 -17.56 -7.68 12.12
N ILE A 61 -16.45 -7.68 12.85
CA ILE A 61 -15.21 -7.02 12.41
C ILE A 61 -14.69 -7.68 11.13
N GLN A 62 -14.62 -9.02 11.10
CA GLN A 62 -14.19 -9.76 9.92
C GLN A 62 -15.06 -9.44 8.69
N CYS A 63 -16.38 -9.47 8.85
CA CYS A 63 -17.32 -9.17 7.77
C CYS A 63 -17.20 -7.72 7.28
N ASN A 64 -17.06 -6.76 8.19
CA ASN A 64 -16.81 -5.36 7.83
C ASN A 64 -15.54 -5.23 6.96
N LEU A 65 -14.43 -5.84 7.38
CA LEU A 65 -13.17 -5.78 6.65
C LEU A 65 -13.23 -6.50 5.29
N GLU A 66 -13.96 -7.60 5.20
CA GLU A 66 -14.04 -8.41 3.98
C GLU A 66 -15.02 -7.86 2.95
N THR A 67 -16.16 -7.31 3.40
CA THR A 67 -17.27 -6.90 2.52
C THR A 67 -17.44 -5.38 2.40
N ASN A 68 -16.80 -4.60 3.28
CA ASN A 68 -17.05 -3.17 3.48
C ASN A 68 -18.48 -2.85 3.97
N ALA A 69 -19.21 -3.84 4.50
CA ALA A 69 -20.52 -3.60 5.07
C ALA A 69 -20.38 -2.71 6.32
N SER A 70 -21.21 -1.68 6.45
CA SER A 70 -21.19 -0.70 7.52
C SER A 70 -21.18 -1.36 8.89
N LEU A 71 -20.19 -1.02 9.74
CA LEU A 71 -20.11 -1.54 11.10
C LEU A 71 -21.35 -1.15 11.91
N LEU A 72 -21.90 0.05 11.68
CA LEU A 72 -23.14 0.50 12.29
C LEU A 72 -24.30 -0.42 11.87
N TRP A 73 -24.42 -0.73 10.59
CA TRP A 73 -25.48 -1.60 10.08
C TRP A 73 -25.29 -3.04 10.56
N LEU A 74 -24.10 -3.62 10.48
CA LEU A 74 -23.81 -4.97 10.98
C LEU A 74 -24.12 -5.12 12.47
N SER A 75 -23.83 -4.10 13.27
CA SER A 75 -24.02 -4.14 14.72
C SER A 75 -25.47 -3.85 15.14
N THR A 76 -26.16 -2.95 14.44
CA THR A 76 -27.46 -2.39 14.91
C THR A 76 -28.62 -2.60 13.94
N GLY A 77 -28.35 -2.89 12.67
CA GLY A 77 -29.32 -2.85 11.57
C GLY A 77 -29.72 -1.44 11.11
N GLN A 78 -29.14 -0.39 11.69
CA GLN A 78 -29.43 1.00 11.33
C GLN A 78 -28.50 1.51 10.23
N GLY A 79 -29.01 2.42 9.40
CA GLY A 79 -28.29 2.96 8.25
C GLY A 79 -28.30 2.00 7.06
N GLU A 80 -27.45 2.27 6.09
CA GLU A 80 -27.32 1.45 4.89
C GLU A 80 -26.23 0.39 5.09
N MET A 81 -26.41 -0.78 4.44
CA MET A 81 -25.41 -1.85 4.43
C MET A 81 -24.10 -1.37 3.78
N PHE A 82 -24.19 -0.60 2.70
CA PHE A 82 -23.02 -0.02 1.99
C PHE A 82 -23.24 1.49 1.74
N PRO A 83 -22.98 2.35 2.74
CA PRO A 83 -23.28 3.79 2.66
C PRO A 83 -22.44 4.53 1.59
N ASP A 84 -21.26 4.01 1.23
CA ASP A 84 -20.40 4.55 0.18
C ASP A 84 -20.51 3.81 -1.17
N GLY A 85 -21.51 2.91 -1.30
CA GLY A 85 -21.65 1.97 -2.43
C GLY A 85 -20.68 0.79 -2.38
N GLU A 86 -20.75 -0.09 -3.39
CA GLU A 86 -19.82 -1.22 -3.59
C GLU A 86 -18.44 -0.73 -4.08
N LYS A 87 -17.80 0.20 -3.37
CA LYS A 87 -16.42 0.59 -3.69
C LYS A 87 -15.51 -0.63 -3.50
N LYS A 88 -14.85 -1.06 -4.58
CA LYS A 88 -13.79 -2.07 -4.55
C LYS A 88 -12.73 -1.65 -3.53
N ARG A 89 -12.29 -2.62 -2.74
CA ARG A 89 -11.25 -2.50 -1.70
C ARG A 89 -10.10 -1.60 -2.14
N GLU A 90 -9.64 -0.73 -1.24
CA GLU A 90 -8.20 -0.45 -1.21
C GLU A 90 -7.51 -1.74 -0.78
N SER A 91 -6.59 -2.26 -1.58
CA SER A 91 -5.81 -3.46 -1.25
C SER A 91 -5.19 -3.28 0.15
N LEU A 92 -5.06 -4.36 0.94
CA LEU A 92 -4.26 -4.28 2.17
C LEU A 92 -2.83 -3.80 1.87
N GLU A 93 -2.34 -4.01 0.66
CA GLU A 93 -1.08 -3.47 0.13
C GLU A 93 -1.06 -1.93 0.06
N ASN A 94 -2.23 -1.27 -0.05
CA ASN A 94 -2.35 0.18 0.03
C ASN A 94 -2.36 0.69 1.48
N ILE A 95 -2.65 -0.17 2.46
CA ILE A 95 -2.68 0.17 3.89
C ILE A 95 -1.31 -0.10 4.52
N ILE A 96 -0.61 -1.16 4.09
CA ILE A 96 0.74 -1.48 4.54
C ILE A 96 1.72 -0.52 3.89
N THR A 97 2.30 0.38 4.69
CA THR A 97 3.30 1.33 4.21
C THR A 97 4.58 0.57 3.84
N PRO A 98 4.99 0.51 2.56
CA PRO A 98 6.13 -0.26 2.15
C PRO A 98 7.42 0.29 2.77
N THR A 99 8.30 -0.63 3.15
CA THR A 99 9.65 -0.33 3.61
C THR A 99 10.62 -0.50 2.44
N ILE A 100 11.31 0.57 2.09
CA ILE A 100 12.23 0.63 0.95
C ILE A 100 13.66 0.69 1.46
N GLN A 101 14.56 -0.07 0.83
CA GLN A 101 15.98 -0.01 1.15
C GLN A 101 16.53 1.39 0.87
N ARG A 102 17.35 1.89 1.80
CA ARG A 102 18.07 3.17 1.64
C ARG A 102 19.57 2.92 1.58
N VAL A 103 20.26 3.69 0.76
CA VAL A 103 21.72 3.77 0.74
C VAL A 103 22.14 5.24 0.75
N LYS A 104 23.25 5.55 1.42
CA LYS A 104 23.87 6.87 1.43
C LYS A 104 24.92 6.98 0.33
N LEU A 105 24.82 8.04 -0.47
CA LEU A 105 25.82 8.42 -1.45
C LEU A 105 26.81 9.39 -0.82
N VAL A 106 28.03 8.93 -0.55
CA VAL A 106 29.10 9.75 0.05
C VAL A 106 30.38 9.55 -0.76
N GLY A 107 30.93 10.64 -1.30
CA GLY A 107 32.18 10.60 -2.06
C GLY A 107 32.16 9.65 -3.26
N GLY A 108 31.01 9.52 -3.93
CA GLY A 108 30.83 8.60 -5.07
C GLY A 108 30.65 7.12 -4.70
N LYS A 109 30.48 6.80 -3.41
CA LYS A 109 30.24 5.43 -2.94
C LYS A 109 28.87 5.30 -2.30
N LEU A 110 28.22 4.16 -2.55
CA LEU A 110 26.95 3.78 -1.95
C LEU A 110 27.21 2.96 -0.69
N ASN A 111 26.71 3.45 0.44
CA ASN A 111 26.82 2.79 1.73
C ASN A 111 25.42 2.37 2.20
N ALA A 112 25.27 1.14 2.69
CA ALA A 112 24.01 0.69 3.26
C ALA A 112 23.57 1.62 4.41
N ASP A 113 22.28 1.92 4.45
CA ASP A 113 21.67 2.69 5.52
C ASP A 113 20.36 2.00 5.92
N ASN A 114 19.79 2.41 7.05
CA ASN A 114 18.53 1.89 7.53
C ASN A 114 17.43 2.14 6.50
N PRO A 115 16.59 1.13 6.21
CA PRO A 115 15.49 1.28 5.27
C PRO A 115 14.48 2.30 5.80
N VAL A 116 13.65 2.82 4.90
CA VAL A 116 12.69 3.86 5.20
C VAL A 116 11.30 3.45 4.75
N THR A 117 10.31 3.79 5.55
CA THR A 117 8.90 3.63 5.23
C THR A 117 8.40 4.87 4.48
N LEU A 118 7.77 4.67 3.32
CA LEU A 118 7.19 5.73 2.49
C LEU A 118 5.73 5.43 2.20
N ASP A 119 4.89 6.47 2.24
CA ASP A 119 3.49 6.34 1.83
C ASP A 119 3.40 5.78 0.41
N ASN A 120 2.53 4.80 0.20
CA ASN A 120 2.38 4.14 -1.10
C ASN A 120 1.95 5.14 -2.20
N GLN A 121 1.28 6.25 -1.83
CA GLN A 121 0.92 7.31 -2.77
C GLN A 121 2.14 8.05 -3.34
N LEU A 122 3.29 8.00 -2.66
CA LEU A 122 4.54 8.61 -3.13
C LEU A 122 5.33 7.67 -4.06
N ILE A 123 4.94 6.40 -4.18
CA ILE A 123 5.64 5.39 -4.97
C ILE A 123 4.87 5.22 -6.27
N ALA A 124 5.50 5.60 -7.37
CA ALA A 124 4.92 5.42 -8.70
C ALA A 124 4.68 3.92 -8.96
N LYS A 125 3.51 3.57 -9.50
CA LYS A 125 3.08 2.17 -9.69
C LYS A 125 3.97 1.40 -10.68
N GLU A 126 4.71 2.14 -11.51
CA GLU A 126 5.63 1.63 -12.51
C GLU A 126 6.94 1.12 -11.89
N ILE A 127 7.27 1.53 -10.65
CA ILE A 127 8.52 1.16 -9.99
C ILE A 127 8.48 -0.32 -9.58
N LYS A 128 9.39 -1.12 -10.14
CA LYS A 128 9.47 -2.57 -9.89
C LYS A 128 10.41 -2.91 -8.75
N LYS A 129 11.56 -2.23 -8.65
CA LYS A 129 12.58 -2.50 -7.64
C LYS A 129 13.05 -1.18 -7.00
N PRO A 130 12.28 -0.65 -6.04
CA PRO A 130 12.52 0.65 -5.44
C PRO A 130 13.80 0.66 -4.59
N LEU A 131 14.58 1.72 -4.70
CA LEU A 131 15.73 2.04 -3.86
C LEU A 131 15.75 3.53 -3.55
N ILE A 132 16.11 3.91 -2.33
CA ILE A 132 16.33 5.31 -1.96
C ILE A 132 17.82 5.61 -1.90
N ILE A 133 18.25 6.66 -2.60
CA ILE A 133 19.58 7.24 -2.49
C ILE A 133 19.49 8.49 -1.62
N ASP A 134 20.12 8.45 -0.45
CA ASP A 134 20.34 9.62 0.40
C ASP A 134 21.62 10.34 -0.05
N ASN A 135 21.45 11.52 -0.65
CA ASN A 135 22.55 12.39 -1.08
C ASN A 135 22.48 13.72 -0.31
N ASN A 136 22.90 13.67 0.96
CA ASN A 136 22.90 14.81 1.88
C ASN A 136 21.50 15.44 2.01
N ASP A 137 21.24 16.60 1.42
CA ASP A 137 19.99 17.33 1.61
C ASP A 137 18.87 16.85 0.70
N THR A 138 19.08 15.80 -0.09
CA THR A 138 18.06 15.28 -1.01
C THR A 138 18.05 13.75 -1.05
N TRP A 139 16.84 13.19 -0.99
CA TRP A 139 16.60 11.77 -1.26
C TRP A 139 16.05 11.57 -2.66
N TYR A 140 16.53 10.53 -3.34
CA TYR A 140 16.05 10.12 -4.65
C TYR A 140 15.47 8.70 -4.56
N LEU A 141 14.18 8.55 -4.86
CA LEU A 141 13.57 7.24 -5.06
C LEU A 141 13.74 6.84 -6.52
N LEU A 142 14.33 5.67 -6.76
CA LEU A 142 14.63 5.16 -8.08
C LEU A 142 14.13 3.73 -8.29
N ASP A 143 13.95 3.34 -9.55
CA ASP A 143 13.75 1.95 -9.97
C ASP A 143 15.07 1.38 -10.48
N THR A 144 15.57 0.32 -9.82
CA THR A 144 16.79 -0.40 -10.23
C THR A 144 16.53 -1.51 -11.25
N ALA A 145 15.29 -1.70 -11.69
CA ALA A 145 14.90 -2.71 -12.66
C ALA A 145 14.38 -2.11 -13.99
N GLU A 146 14.65 -0.82 -14.24
CA GLU A 146 14.37 -0.16 -15.52
C GLU A 146 15.49 -0.50 -16.53
N PRO A 147 15.24 -1.36 -17.54
CA PRO A 147 16.28 -1.77 -18.49
C PRO A 147 16.57 -0.71 -19.55
N ASP A 148 15.60 0.15 -19.85
CA ASP A 148 15.69 1.08 -20.96
C ASP A 148 16.12 2.45 -20.44
N VAL A 149 17.32 2.88 -20.83
CA VAL A 149 17.75 4.27 -20.62
C VAL A 149 16.73 5.18 -21.29
N GLN A 150 16.30 6.24 -20.61
CA GLN A 150 15.34 7.24 -21.09
C GLN A 150 15.77 8.62 -20.57
N ASP A 151 15.19 9.67 -21.12
CA ASP A 151 15.43 11.01 -20.61
C ASP A 151 14.97 11.13 -19.14
N GLY A 152 15.79 11.77 -18.33
CA GLY A 152 15.49 12.00 -16.92
C GLY A 152 16.72 12.00 -16.01
N LEU A 153 16.48 11.90 -14.71
CA LEU A 153 17.52 11.76 -13.70
C LEU A 153 17.83 10.27 -13.48
N TRP A 154 19.12 9.95 -13.41
CA TRP A 154 19.61 8.58 -13.25
C TRP A 154 20.70 8.53 -12.20
N LEU A 155 20.69 7.45 -11.42
CA LEU A 155 21.89 6.99 -10.75
C LEU A 155 22.75 6.25 -11.75
N ILE A 156 23.95 6.78 -11.97
CA ILE A 156 24.94 6.21 -12.88
C ILE A 156 26.23 5.90 -12.14
N ASP A 157 27.00 4.98 -12.70
CA ASP A 157 28.36 4.66 -12.31
C ASP A 157 29.31 4.91 -13.49
N ILE A 158 30.30 5.76 -13.24
CA ILE A 158 31.40 6.05 -14.16
C ILE A 158 32.68 5.63 -13.42
N GLU A 159 33.33 4.58 -13.91
CA GLU A 159 34.61 4.07 -13.37
C GLU A 159 34.58 3.78 -11.85
N GLY A 160 33.46 3.29 -11.33
CA GLY A 160 33.26 2.96 -9.91
C GLY A 160 32.80 4.14 -9.05
N MET A 161 32.57 5.31 -9.65
CA MET A 161 32.08 6.53 -9.00
C MET A 161 30.60 6.74 -9.31
N HIS A 162 29.78 6.66 -8.27
CA HIS A 162 28.34 6.78 -8.36
C HIS A 162 27.92 8.24 -8.29
N SER A 163 26.98 8.66 -9.14
CA SER A 163 26.40 9.99 -9.06
C SER A 163 24.99 10.05 -9.65
N ILE A 164 24.19 11.02 -9.21
CA ILE A 164 22.89 11.32 -9.80
C ILE A 164 23.09 12.37 -10.89
N LYS A 165 22.82 12.05 -12.14
CA LYS A 165 22.96 12.97 -13.28
C LYS A 165 21.68 13.03 -14.11
N LYS A 166 21.46 14.16 -14.76
CA LYS A 166 20.42 14.27 -15.80
C LYS A 166 20.99 13.74 -17.11
N ILE A 167 20.20 12.90 -17.77
CA ILE A 167 20.54 12.21 -19.01
C ILE A 167 19.50 12.58 -20.07
N THR A 168 19.97 12.85 -21.28
CA THR A 168 19.14 13.04 -22.47
C THR A 168 19.71 12.20 -23.60
N LYS A 169 18.86 11.40 -24.26
CA LYS A 169 19.26 10.69 -25.47
C LYS A 169 19.48 11.66 -26.63
N ILE A 170 20.53 11.41 -27.37
CA ILE A 170 20.81 12.09 -28.64
C ILE A 170 20.98 11.03 -29.74
N PRO A 171 20.83 11.37 -31.03
CA PRO A 171 20.90 10.40 -32.11
C PRO A 171 22.19 9.57 -32.12
N VAL A 172 22.16 8.42 -32.80
CA VAL A 172 23.31 7.54 -33.01
C VAL A 172 23.82 6.87 -31.71
N GLY A 173 22.89 6.48 -30.83
CA GLY A 173 23.22 5.70 -29.63
C GLY A 173 24.03 6.44 -28.56
N LYS A 174 24.02 7.78 -28.62
CA LYS A 174 24.73 8.64 -27.68
C LYS A 174 23.79 9.24 -26.66
N ILE A 175 24.38 9.72 -25.58
CA ILE A 175 23.68 10.44 -24.52
C ILE A 175 24.41 11.73 -24.22
N ARG A 176 23.66 12.71 -23.74
CA ARG A 176 24.19 13.91 -23.10
C ARG A 176 24.02 13.78 -21.60
N VAL A 177 25.12 13.95 -20.87
CA VAL A 177 25.17 13.93 -19.42
C VAL A 177 25.34 15.36 -18.93
N TYR A 178 24.48 15.76 -18.01
CA TYR A 178 24.54 17.07 -17.37
C TYR A 178 25.12 16.93 -15.97
N ASP A 179 26.28 17.55 -15.75
CA ASP A 179 26.84 17.86 -14.45
C ASP A 179 26.59 19.34 -14.11
N ASN A 180 26.65 19.72 -12.84
CA ASN A 180 26.31 21.06 -12.35
C ASN A 180 27.01 22.18 -13.13
N ASP A 181 28.27 21.98 -13.51
CA ASP A 181 29.09 22.99 -14.18
C ASP A 181 29.49 22.61 -15.62
N VAL A 182 29.29 21.36 -16.03
CA VAL A 182 29.78 20.84 -17.32
C VAL A 182 28.76 19.87 -17.92
N THR A 183 28.61 19.91 -19.24
CA THR A 183 27.87 18.91 -20.00
C THR A 183 28.81 18.19 -20.96
N PHE A 184 28.66 16.89 -21.11
CA PHE A 184 29.43 16.12 -22.07
C PHE A 184 28.54 15.10 -22.80
N ASP A 185 28.99 14.70 -23.99
CA ASP A 185 28.33 13.69 -24.81
C ASP A 185 29.21 12.43 -24.84
N CYS A 186 28.61 11.27 -24.61
CA CYS A 186 29.30 9.99 -24.60
C CYS A 186 28.42 8.90 -25.24
N ALA A 187 29.01 7.75 -25.53
CA ALA A 187 28.22 6.59 -25.94
C ALA A 187 27.44 6.03 -24.74
N ILE A 188 26.30 5.39 -25.00
CA ILE A 188 25.44 4.85 -23.94
C ILE A 188 26.10 3.72 -23.14
N ASP A 189 27.00 2.97 -23.77
CA ASP A 189 27.76 1.85 -23.21
C ASP A 189 29.01 2.27 -22.42
N GLU A 190 29.41 3.55 -22.50
CA GLU A 190 30.47 4.13 -21.67
C GLU A 190 30.01 4.43 -20.23
N ILE A 191 28.71 4.31 -19.94
CA ILE A 191 28.12 4.55 -18.63
C ILE A 191 27.35 3.33 -18.14
N ASN A 192 27.58 2.97 -16.89
CA ASN A 192 26.77 1.97 -16.22
C ASN A 192 25.53 2.62 -15.58
N PHE A 193 24.35 2.27 -16.05
CA PHE A 193 23.08 2.78 -15.53
C PHE A 193 22.55 1.87 -14.42
N ILE A 194 22.37 2.42 -13.23
CA ILE A 194 21.95 1.65 -12.05
C ILE A 194 20.45 1.74 -11.82
N GLY A 195 19.87 2.92 -12.05
CA GLY A 195 18.43 3.08 -11.96
C GLY A 195 17.94 4.49 -12.20
N ARG A 196 16.68 4.58 -12.62
CA ARG A 196 16.02 5.83 -12.98
C ARG A 196 15.32 6.44 -11.78
N VAL A 197 15.50 7.74 -11.57
CA VAL A 197 14.85 8.48 -10.49
C VAL A 197 13.41 8.84 -10.88
N TYR A 198 12.46 8.55 -9.98
CA TYR A 198 11.03 8.86 -10.13
C TYR A 198 10.55 9.95 -9.17
N LEU A 199 11.18 10.07 -8.00
CA LEU A 199 10.81 11.07 -7.00
C LEU A 199 12.06 11.65 -6.32
N MET A 200 12.02 12.96 -6.07
CA MET A 200 13.05 13.70 -5.35
C MET A 200 12.42 14.36 -4.12
N ILE A 201 13.00 14.14 -2.95
CA ILE A 201 12.56 14.70 -1.67
C ILE A 201 13.70 15.56 -1.12
N SER A 202 13.55 16.87 -1.19
CA SER A 202 14.52 17.82 -0.65
C SER A 202 14.23 18.13 0.81
N ARG A 203 15.29 18.15 1.64
CA ARG A 203 15.28 18.49 3.05
C ARG A 203 15.91 19.89 3.20
N TYR A 204 15.20 20.80 3.84
CA TYR A 204 15.65 22.16 4.13
C TYR A 204 15.88 22.34 5.63
#